data_AF-X1CG28-F1
#
_entry.id   AF-X1CG28-F1
#
_cell.length_a   1.000
_cell.length_b   1.000
_cell.length_c   1.000
_cell.angle_alpha   90.00
_cell.angle_beta   90.00
_cell.angle_gamma   90.00
#
_symmetry.space_group_name_H-M   'P 1'
#
loop_
_entity.id
_entity.type
_entity.pdbx_description
1 polymer ?
#
loop_
_entity_poly.entity_id
_entity_poly.type
_entity_poly.pdbx_seq_one_letter_code
_entity_poly.pdbx_strand_id
1 'polypeptide(L)'
;NLQETVLTIPQIGWKKPAGEAGTVTLTAHKGDQAGWIIEAFQVAAGDLEATGRIRFAKESMSVREVEVDRLELDGSHLHGGLTVDERQAIRIQIAGSRLDLQRILPHVIQPETETDQVEKESPAIVSEMGRSLSFDVDIDEIVLSQNVQLAMATATGLFDGEYWTNLQAEAQIGAESQGSFNFRPLEGEHRLTVQASDIGDVISQLMGSEEFAGGTLQIKGSRPSADDPIAGSFIVEDFRVLHSPVMLRLLAAVTLTKPLHNLQGNGLQFTVLKGNFTLEEG
;
A
#
# COMPACT_ATOMS: atom_id res chain seq x y z
N ASN A 1 20.09 -24.40 -15.15
CA ASN A 1 21.14 -23.42 -14.80
C ASN A 1 20.82 -22.14 -15.57
N LEU A 2 20.76 -20.99 -14.87
CA LEU A 2 20.37 -19.68 -15.40
C LEU A 2 21.50 -18.64 -15.36
N GLN A 3 22.76 -19.07 -15.30
CA GLN A 3 23.90 -18.17 -15.08
C GLN A 3 23.97 -17.03 -16.11
N GLU A 4 23.91 -17.38 -17.40
CA GLU A 4 23.94 -16.40 -18.50
C GLU A 4 22.54 -15.84 -18.86
N THR A 5 21.51 -16.19 -18.09
CA THR A 5 20.13 -15.76 -18.33
C THR A 5 19.83 -14.49 -17.54
N VAL A 6 19.32 -13.47 -18.23
CA VAL A 6 18.72 -12.30 -17.59
C VAL A 6 17.29 -12.65 -17.18
N LEU A 7 16.94 -12.43 -15.92
CA LEU A 7 15.56 -12.49 -15.44
C LEU A 7 15.12 -11.11 -15.00
N THR A 8 13.87 -10.76 -15.28
CA THR A 8 13.27 -9.50 -14.88
C THR A 8 11.88 -9.74 -14.33
N ILE A 9 11.51 -9.00 -13.28
CA ILE A 9 10.14 -8.81 -12.83
C ILE A 9 9.87 -7.30 -12.96
N PRO A 10 9.50 -6.82 -14.16
CA PRO A 10 9.42 -5.39 -14.46
C PRO A 10 8.50 -4.62 -13.50
N GLN A 11 7.42 -5.27 -13.05
CA GLN A 11 6.38 -4.65 -12.21
C GLN A 11 6.91 -4.17 -10.85
N ILE A 12 8.05 -4.69 -10.41
CA ILE A 12 8.71 -4.33 -9.15
C ILE A 12 10.15 -3.88 -9.37
N GLY A 13 10.55 -3.63 -10.63
CA GLY A 13 11.90 -3.18 -10.98
C GLY A 13 13.01 -4.21 -10.69
N TRP A 14 12.66 -5.45 -10.36
CA TRP A 14 13.64 -6.46 -10.01
C TRP A 14 14.30 -7.07 -11.26
N LYS A 15 15.61 -7.28 -11.19
CA LYS A 15 16.39 -7.86 -12.28
C LYS A 15 17.57 -8.67 -11.74
N LYS A 16 17.68 -9.92 -12.20
CA LYS A 16 18.92 -10.69 -12.15
C LYS A 16 19.71 -10.43 -13.44
N PRO A 17 20.93 -9.85 -13.38
CA PRO A 17 21.79 -9.71 -14.55
C PRO A 17 22.34 -11.06 -15.05
N ALA A 18 22.88 -11.07 -16.27
CA ALA A 18 23.68 -12.19 -16.77
C ALA A 18 25.00 -12.27 -16.00
N GLY A 19 25.49 -13.48 -15.77
CA GLY A 19 26.71 -13.77 -15.02
C GLY A 19 26.46 -14.13 -13.55
N GLU A 20 25.32 -13.76 -12.98
CA GLU A 20 24.91 -14.23 -11.65
C GLU A 20 24.31 -15.64 -11.73
N ALA A 21 24.66 -16.51 -10.79
CA ALA A 21 24.11 -17.86 -10.76
C ALA A 21 22.60 -17.84 -10.45
N GLY A 22 21.88 -18.78 -11.03
CA GLY A 22 20.46 -18.99 -10.73
C GLY A 22 20.01 -20.39 -11.14
N THR A 23 19.03 -20.91 -10.43
CA THR A 23 18.43 -22.23 -10.68
C THR A 23 16.93 -22.12 -10.77
N VAL A 24 16.36 -22.77 -11.78
CA VAL A 24 14.93 -23.04 -11.89
C VAL A 24 14.78 -24.54 -12.06
N THR A 25 13.94 -25.13 -11.22
CA THR A 25 13.48 -26.51 -11.34
C THR A 25 11.97 -26.46 -11.46
N LEU A 26 11.42 -27.19 -12.44
CA LEU A 26 9.97 -27.31 -12.60
C LEU A 26 9.59 -28.74 -12.94
N THR A 27 8.49 -29.20 -12.37
CA THR A 27 7.83 -30.46 -12.74
C THR A 27 6.50 -30.12 -13.37
N ALA A 28 6.31 -30.51 -14.62
CA ALA A 28 5.11 -30.19 -15.38
C ALA A 28 4.50 -31.42 -16.04
N HIS A 29 3.18 -31.48 -16.07
CA HIS A 29 2.42 -32.48 -16.80
C HIS A 29 1.19 -31.83 -17.43
N LYS A 30 0.55 -32.55 -18.37
CA LYS A 30 -0.71 -32.12 -18.97
C LYS A 30 -1.86 -32.67 -18.13
N GLY A 31 -2.71 -31.80 -17.59
CA GLY A 31 -3.88 -32.22 -16.81
C GLY A 31 -5.03 -32.72 -17.69
N ASP A 32 -5.86 -33.62 -17.15
CA ASP A 32 -7.01 -34.16 -17.88
C ASP A 32 -8.17 -33.15 -18.03
N GLN A 33 -8.30 -32.22 -17.07
CA GLN A 33 -9.38 -31.23 -16.97
C GLN A 33 -8.87 -29.77 -17.01
N ALA A 34 -7.56 -29.56 -16.81
CA ALA A 34 -6.88 -28.26 -16.91
C ALA A 34 -5.93 -28.26 -18.11
N GLY A 35 -5.32 -27.12 -18.43
CA GLY A 35 -4.23 -27.07 -19.40
C GLY A 35 -2.97 -27.76 -18.90
N TRP A 36 -1.82 -27.22 -19.24
CA TRP A 36 -0.59 -27.60 -18.54
C TRP A 36 -0.71 -27.30 -17.05
N ILE A 37 -0.08 -28.14 -16.24
CA ILE A 37 0.05 -27.97 -14.79
C ILE A 37 1.55 -28.01 -14.49
N ILE A 38 2.04 -26.98 -13.80
CA ILE A 38 3.33 -27.02 -13.11
C ILE A 38 3.01 -27.41 -11.67
N GLU A 39 3.30 -28.67 -11.31
CA GLU A 39 3.03 -29.22 -9.98
C GLU A 39 3.89 -28.57 -8.91
N ALA A 40 5.13 -28.28 -9.28
CA ALA A 40 6.11 -27.63 -8.44
C ALA A 40 7.04 -26.82 -9.33
N PHE A 41 7.26 -25.57 -8.95
CA PHE A 41 8.42 -24.80 -9.37
C PHE A 41 9.25 -24.45 -8.15
N GLN A 42 10.56 -24.36 -8.36
CA GLN A 42 11.50 -23.76 -7.42
C GLN A 42 12.41 -22.83 -8.21
N VAL A 43 12.50 -21.59 -7.77
CA VAL A 43 13.37 -20.55 -8.33
C VAL A 43 14.31 -20.09 -7.23
N ALA A 44 15.60 -19.99 -7.54
CA ALA A 44 16.59 -19.32 -6.71
C ALA A 44 17.52 -18.52 -7.64
N ALA A 45 17.56 -17.20 -7.49
CA ALA A 45 18.21 -16.29 -8.43
C ALA A 45 18.49 -14.95 -7.73
N GLY A 46 19.76 -14.62 -7.48
CA GLY A 46 20.08 -13.42 -6.71
C GLY A 46 19.48 -13.49 -5.30
N ASP A 47 18.66 -12.51 -4.92
CA ASP A 47 17.87 -12.45 -3.68
C ASP A 47 16.45 -13.01 -3.82
N LEU A 48 16.06 -13.46 -5.02
CA LEU A 48 14.77 -14.12 -5.25
C LEU A 48 14.87 -15.61 -4.89
N GLU A 49 14.05 -16.05 -3.93
CA GLU A 49 13.70 -17.46 -3.76
C GLU A 49 12.18 -17.63 -3.82
N ALA A 50 11.69 -18.55 -4.65
CA ALA A 50 10.27 -18.80 -4.75
C ALA A 50 9.95 -20.28 -4.97
N THR A 51 8.90 -20.76 -4.32
CA THR A 51 8.33 -22.09 -4.55
C THR A 51 6.83 -22.01 -4.73
N GLY A 52 6.27 -22.87 -5.56
CA GLY A 52 4.84 -22.88 -5.78
C GLY A 52 4.40 -23.77 -6.93
N ARG A 53 3.20 -23.51 -7.42
CA ARG A 53 2.54 -24.25 -8.50
C ARG A 53 1.75 -23.32 -9.40
N ILE A 54 1.56 -23.75 -10.65
CA ILE A 54 0.85 -22.95 -11.67
C ILE A 54 -0.10 -23.87 -12.43
N ARG A 55 -1.35 -23.42 -12.64
CA ARG A 55 -2.30 -24.07 -13.55
C ARG A 55 -2.62 -23.14 -14.72
N PHE A 56 -2.56 -23.70 -15.92
CA PHE A 56 -2.90 -23.00 -17.15
C PHE A 56 -4.32 -23.36 -17.62
N ALA A 57 -4.91 -22.48 -18.43
CA ALA A 57 -6.19 -22.72 -19.09
C ALA A 57 -6.11 -23.91 -20.08
N LYS A 58 -7.23 -24.59 -20.31
CA LYS A 58 -7.25 -25.85 -21.08
C LYS A 58 -6.78 -25.70 -22.54
N GLU A 59 -7.10 -24.56 -23.16
CA GLU A 59 -6.91 -24.31 -24.59
C GLU A 59 -5.83 -23.27 -24.89
N SER A 60 -5.17 -22.73 -23.86
CA SER A 60 -4.11 -21.73 -24.01
C SER A 60 -3.03 -21.88 -22.93
N MET A 61 -1.88 -21.23 -23.14
CA MET A 61 -0.86 -21.06 -22.11
C MET A 61 -1.17 -19.89 -21.17
N SER A 62 -2.44 -19.46 -21.08
CA SER A 62 -2.86 -18.41 -20.16
C SER A 62 -2.91 -18.95 -18.73
N VAL A 63 -2.35 -18.20 -17.79
CA VAL A 63 -2.36 -18.54 -16.37
C VAL A 63 -3.80 -18.46 -15.85
N ARG A 64 -4.26 -19.52 -15.18
CA ARG A 64 -5.55 -19.58 -14.48
C ARG A 64 -5.37 -19.46 -12.98
N GLU A 65 -4.29 -20.04 -12.47
CA GLU A 65 -4.02 -20.07 -11.04
C GLU A 65 -2.51 -20.11 -10.81
N VAL A 66 -2.06 -19.33 -9.83
CA VAL A 66 -0.72 -19.38 -9.26
C VAL A 66 -0.90 -19.52 -7.75
N GLU A 67 -0.21 -20.47 -7.16
CA GLU A 67 -0.08 -20.56 -5.70
C GLU A 67 1.41 -20.53 -5.39
N VAL A 68 1.79 -19.62 -4.52
CA VAL A 68 3.17 -19.38 -4.09
C VAL A 68 3.25 -19.80 -2.64
N ASP A 69 3.89 -20.94 -2.39
CA ASP A 69 4.05 -21.51 -1.05
C ASP A 69 5.05 -20.68 -0.21
N ARG A 70 6.06 -20.08 -0.87
CA ARG A 70 7.08 -19.22 -0.28
C ARG A 70 7.64 -18.29 -1.33
N LEU A 71 7.81 -17.03 -0.96
CA LEU A 71 8.49 -15.98 -1.72
C LEU A 71 9.39 -15.19 -0.79
N GLU A 72 10.66 -15.15 -1.14
CA GLU A 72 11.70 -14.32 -0.54
C GLU A 72 12.17 -13.36 -1.62
N LEU A 73 12.08 -12.06 -1.35
CA LEU A 73 12.50 -11.05 -2.31
C LEU A 73 12.69 -9.70 -1.63
N ASP A 74 13.86 -9.07 -1.78
CA ASP A 74 14.12 -7.72 -1.25
C ASP A 74 13.75 -7.57 0.24
N GLY A 75 13.98 -8.61 1.05
CA GLY A 75 13.63 -8.62 2.49
C GLY A 75 12.13 -8.84 2.78
N SER A 76 11.33 -9.16 1.77
CA SER A 76 9.94 -9.62 1.92
C SER A 76 9.87 -11.13 2.11
N HIS A 77 8.94 -11.57 2.95
CA HIS A 77 8.70 -12.96 3.34
C HIS A 77 7.21 -13.28 3.16
N LEU A 78 6.85 -13.71 1.96
CA LEU A 78 5.45 -13.77 1.50
C LEU A 78 5.05 -15.18 1.06
N HIS A 79 3.75 -15.40 1.00
CA HIS A 79 3.08 -16.51 0.34
C HIS A 79 1.71 -16.03 -0.14
N GLY A 80 1.03 -16.81 -0.96
CA GLY A 80 -0.29 -16.43 -1.43
C GLY A 80 -0.66 -17.04 -2.76
N GLY A 81 -1.59 -16.40 -3.45
CA GLY A 81 -2.08 -16.91 -4.72
C GLY A 81 -2.78 -15.89 -5.59
N LEU A 82 -2.91 -16.25 -6.85
CA LEU A 82 -3.64 -15.52 -7.86
C LEU A 82 -4.56 -16.50 -8.57
N THR A 83 -5.83 -16.13 -8.76
CA THR A 83 -6.78 -16.86 -9.60
C THR A 83 -7.39 -15.95 -10.64
N VAL A 84 -7.57 -16.46 -11.85
CA VAL A 84 -8.31 -15.82 -12.94
C VAL A 84 -9.57 -16.64 -13.21
N ASP A 85 -10.74 -16.02 -13.07
CA ASP A 85 -12.01 -16.69 -13.30
C ASP A 85 -12.39 -16.74 -14.80
N GLU A 86 -13.55 -17.34 -15.11
CA GLU A 86 -14.03 -17.47 -16.49
C GLU A 86 -14.37 -16.11 -17.14
N ARG A 87 -14.65 -15.08 -16.34
CA ARG A 87 -14.89 -13.70 -16.77
C ARG A 87 -13.60 -12.87 -16.83
N GLN A 88 -12.44 -13.50 -16.67
CA GLN A 88 -11.13 -12.85 -16.58
C GLN A 88 -10.96 -11.96 -15.35
N ALA A 89 -11.82 -12.07 -14.33
CA ALA A 89 -11.63 -11.35 -13.08
C ALA A 89 -10.46 -11.97 -12.30
N ILE A 90 -9.60 -11.11 -11.77
CA ILE A 90 -8.41 -11.50 -11.01
C ILE A 90 -8.73 -11.41 -9.52
N ARG A 91 -8.35 -12.45 -8.78
CA ARG A 91 -8.30 -12.42 -7.32
C ARG A 91 -6.88 -12.69 -6.87
N ILE A 92 -6.36 -11.84 -5.99
CA ILE A 92 -5.04 -11.93 -5.41
C ILE A 92 -5.19 -12.10 -3.89
N GLN A 93 -4.42 -13.00 -3.31
CA GLN A 93 -4.29 -13.16 -1.86
C GLN A 93 -2.80 -13.13 -1.52
N ILE A 94 -2.40 -12.30 -0.57
CA ILE A 94 -1.01 -12.16 -0.14
C ILE A 94 -0.99 -12.22 1.38
N ALA A 95 -0.18 -13.10 1.93
CA ALA A 95 0.06 -13.15 3.36
C ALA A 95 1.55 -13.35 3.65
N GLY A 96 2.00 -12.99 4.86
CA GLY A 96 3.41 -13.09 5.18
C GLY A 96 3.85 -12.32 6.40
N SER A 97 5.10 -12.55 6.81
CA SER A 97 5.66 -11.87 7.98
C SER A 97 6.22 -10.49 7.66
N ARG A 98 6.55 -10.24 6.38
CA ARG A 98 7.16 -8.96 5.99
C ARG A 98 6.92 -8.65 4.52
N LEU A 99 6.54 -7.41 4.23
CA LEU A 99 6.46 -6.84 2.90
C LEU A 99 7.27 -5.54 2.84
N ASP A 100 8.35 -5.53 2.08
CA ASP A 100 9.15 -4.32 1.87
C ASP A 100 8.70 -3.63 0.57
N LEU A 101 8.03 -2.49 0.70
CA LEU A 101 7.52 -1.70 -0.42
C LEU A 101 8.47 -0.55 -0.79
N GLN A 102 9.63 -0.40 -0.15
CA GLN A 102 10.51 0.76 -0.35
C GLN A 102 10.99 0.90 -1.80
N ARG A 103 11.19 -0.21 -2.51
CA ARG A 103 11.55 -0.21 -3.94
C ARG A 103 10.34 -0.06 -4.87
N ILE A 104 9.16 -0.43 -4.40
CA ILE A 104 7.92 -0.45 -5.19
C ILE A 104 7.24 0.92 -5.17
N LEU A 105 7.17 1.58 -4.01
CA LEU A 105 6.46 2.86 -3.85
C LEU A 105 6.94 3.99 -4.77
N PRO A 106 8.24 4.20 -5.03
CA PRO A 106 8.68 5.23 -5.96
C PRO A 106 8.08 5.07 -7.36
N HIS A 107 7.95 3.83 -7.83
CA HIS A 107 7.33 3.53 -9.11
C HIS A 107 5.82 3.83 -9.07
N VAL A 108 5.13 3.54 -7.96
CA VAL A 108 3.67 3.71 -7.82
C VAL A 108 3.24 5.17 -7.59
N ILE A 109 4.02 5.94 -6.82
CA ILE A 109 3.63 7.30 -6.35
C ILE A 109 4.16 8.40 -7.28
N GLN A 110 5.24 8.15 -8.02
CA GLN A 110 5.82 9.11 -8.97
C GLN A 110 5.95 8.45 -10.34
N PRO A 111 4.94 8.57 -11.23
CA PRO A 111 5.21 8.36 -12.65
C PRO A 111 6.17 9.47 -13.06
N GLU A 112 7.43 9.11 -13.32
CA GLU A 112 8.56 10.02 -13.46
C GLU A 112 8.22 11.25 -14.31
N THR A 113 8.29 12.43 -13.68
CA THR A 113 8.28 13.68 -14.40
C THR A 113 9.71 13.98 -14.84
N GLU A 114 9.95 13.85 -16.14
CA GLU A 114 10.88 14.63 -16.98
C GLU A 114 11.82 13.80 -17.89
N THR A 115 11.60 14.01 -19.20
CA THR A 115 12.59 14.02 -20.30
C THR A 115 13.39 12.74 -20.56
N ASP A 116 12.76 11.78 -21.25
CA ASP A 116 13.28 11.26 -22.52
C ASP A 116 12.17 10.48 -23.24
N GLN A 117 12.19 10.48 -24.57
CA GLN A 117 11.19 9.84 -25.44
C GLN A 117 11.28 8.30 -25.42
N VAL A 118 11.13 7.70 -24.25
CA VAL A 118 10.88 6.28 -24.08
C VAL A 118 9.41 6.13 -23.69
N GLU A 119 8.71 5.22 -24.37
CA GLU A 119 7.30 4.91 -24.15
C GLU A 119 6.97 4.89 -22.65
N LYS A 120 5.90 5.63 -22.31
CA LYS A 120 5.32 5.71 -20.99
C LYS A 120 4.88 4.32 -20.54
N GLU A 121 5.72 3.60 -19.81
CA GLU A 121 5.26 2.54 -18.91
C GLU A 121 5.16 3.17 -17.52
N SER A 122 4.07 3.91 -17.28
CA SER A 122 3.55 4.03 -15.91
C SER A 122 3.42 2.62 -15.34
N PRO A 123 3.56 2.35 -14.03
CA PRO A 123 3.16 1.07 -13.48
C PRO A 123 1.62 0.98 -13.49
N ALA A 124 1.09 0.74 -14.68
CA ALA A 124 -0.30 0.51 -14.98
C ALA A 124 -0.67 -0.92 -14.62
N ILE A 125 -0.42 -1.34 -13.38
CA ILE A 125 -0.80 -2.69 -12.94
C ILE A 125 -2.33 -2.83 -12.97
N VAL A 126 -3.08 -1.73 -12.82
CA VAL A 126 -4.54 -1.74 -12.68
C VAL A 126 -5.28 -1.18 -13.91
N SER A 127 -4.80 -0.07 -14.50
CA SER A 127 -5.50 0.64 -15.59
C SER A 127 -5.43 -0.08 -16.95
N GLU A 128 -4.32 -0.74 -17.28
CA GLU A 128 -4.17 -1.44 -18.56
C GLU A 128 -4.94 -2.75 -18.65
N MET A 129 -5.46 -3.25 -17.54
CA MET A 129 -6.11 -4.55 -17.54
C MET A 129 -7.55 -4.50 -18.05
N GLY A 130 -8.30 -3.39 -17.84
CA GLY A 130 -9.76 -3.35 -18.09
C GLY A 130 -10.55 -4.49 -17.44
N ARG A 131 -9.95 -5.16 -16.46
CA ARG A 131 -10.44 -6.38 -15.80
C ARG A 131 -10.72 -6.06 -14.35
N SER A 132 -11.78 -6.66 -13.82
CA SER A 132 -12.03 -6.61 -12.38
C SER A 132 -10.89 -7.30 -11.62
N LEU A 133 -10.43 -6.65 -10.57
CA LEU A 133 -9.38 -7.11 -9.67
C LEU A 133 -9.89 -7.04 -8.23
N SER A 134 -9.73 -8.12 -7.49
CA SER A 134 -9.90 -8.14 -6.04
C SER A 134 -8.59 -8.55 -5.38
N PHE A 135 -8.29 -7.96 -4.23
CA PHE A 135 -7.15 -8.36 -3.42
C PHE A 135 -7.52 -8.51 -1.95
N ASP A 136 -6.79 -9.38 -1.27
CA ASP A 136 -6.80 -9.61 0.16
C ASP A 136 -5.34 -9.71 0.63
N VAL A 137 -4.98 -8.93 1.64
CA VAL A 137 -3.62 -8.77 2.14
C VAL A 137 -3.64 -8.91 3.66
N ASP A 138 -2.78 -9.76 4.20
CA ASP A 138 -2.58 -9.98 5.65
C ASP A 138 -1.07 -10.11 5.95
N ILE A 139 -0.46 -9.02 6.42
CA ILE A 139 0.99 -8.91 6.58
C ILE A 139 1.34 -8.46 8.00
N ASP A 140 2.22 -9.20 8.67
CA ASP A 140 2.65 -8.85 10.03
C ASP A 140 3.40 -7.50 10.07
N GLU A 141 4.24 -7.21 9.07
CA GLU A 141 5.01 -5.97 8.95
C GLU A 141 5.11 -5.47 7.49
N ILE A 142 4.64 -4.26 7.21
CA ILE A 142 4.86 -3.57 5.93
C ILE A 142 5.83 -2.42 6.13
N VAL A 143 6.92 -2.42 5.37
CA VAL A 143 7.88 -1.32 5.35
C VAL A 143 7.61 -0.42 4.15
N LEU A 144 7.13 0.78 4.41
CA LEU A 144 6.85 1.78 3.37
C LEU A 144 8.08 2.65 3.10
N SER A 145 8.85 2.98 4.13
CA SER A 145 10.09 3.74 4.03
C SER A 145 11.01 3.39 5.20
N GLN A 146 12.24 3.95 5.21
CA GLN A 146 13.16 3.78 6.35
C GLN A 146 12.55 4.18 7.70
N ASN A 147 11.59 5.10 7.70
CA ASN A 147 10.97 5.65 8.92
C ASN A 147 9.49 5.25 9.08
N VAL A 148 8.93 4.51 8.13
CA VAL A 148 7.49 4.18 8.13
C VAL A 148 7.31 2.69 8.03
N GLN A 149 6.87 2.12 9.14
CA GLN A 149 6.49 0.72 9.27
C GLN A 149 5.05 0.63 9.73
N LEU A 150 4.33 -0.31 9.13
CA LEU A 150 2.99 -0.70 9.53
C LEU A 150 3.06 -2.10 10.10
N ALA A 151 2.48 -2.34 11.27
CA ALA A 151 2.36 -3.67 11.85
C ALA A 151 0.93 -4.18 11.76
N MET A 152 0.75 -5.50 11.73
CA MET A 152 -0.56 -6.18 11.70
C MET A 152 -1.47 -5.59 10.61
N ALA A 153 -0.91 -5.45 9.40
CA ALA A 153 -1.54 -4.74 8.31
C ALA A 153 -2.46 -5.67 7.53
N THR A 154 -3.74 -5.32 7.48
CA THR A 154 -4.72 -5.99 6.61
C THR A 154 -5.24 -5.02 5.57
N ALA A 155 -5.48 -5.51 4.35
CA ALA A 155 -6.13 -4.71 3.33
C ALA A 155 -6.97 -5.57 2.38
N THR A 156 -8.14 -5.05 2.00
CA THR A 156 -8.98 -5.63 0.96
C THR A 156 -9.34 -4.57 -0.06
N GLY A 157 -9.48 -4.99 -1.31
CA GLY A 157 -9.85 -4.08 -2.38
C GLY A 157 -10.61 -4.73 -3.51
N LEU A 158 -11.43 -3.93 -4.18
CA LEU A 158 -12.17 -4.29 -5.38
C LEU A 158 -12.10 -3.16 -6.40
N PHE A 159 -11.49 -3.45 -7.54
CA PHE A 159 -11.50 -2.68 -8.76
C PHE A 159 -12.43 -3.36 -9.76
N ASP A 160 -13.35 -2.62 -10.36
CA ASP A 160 -14.35 -3.19 -11.29
C ASP A 160 -13.86 -3.29 -12.74
N GLY A 161 -12.67 -2.76 -13.02
CA GLY A 161 -12.10 -2.65 -14.36
C GLY A 161 -11.90 -1.20 -14.80
N GLU A 162 -12.54 -0.26 -14.12
CA GLU A 162 -12.44 1.18 -14.39
C GLU A 162 -12.16 1.98 -13.11
N TYR A 163 -12.84 1.66 -12.00
CA TYR A 163 -12.72 2.37 -10.74
C TYR A 163 -12.56 1.44 -9.53
N TRP A 164 -11.89 1.97 -8.50
CA TRP A 164 -11.94 1.38 -7.16
C TRP A 164 -13.36 1.55 -6.60
N THR A 165 -13.99 0.43 -6.25
CA THR A 165 -15.34 0.38 -5.68
C THR A 165 -15.29 0.14 -4.17
N ASN A 166 -14.32 -0.63 -3.69
CA ASN A 166 -14.11 -0.88 -2.27
C ASN A 166 -12.60 -0.90 -2.00
N LEU A 167 -12.17 -0.21 -0.96
CA LEU A 167 -10.82 -0.27 -0.40
C LEU A 167 -10.94 -0.17 1.11
N GLN A 168 -10.39 -1.14 1.82
CA GLN A 168 -10.35 -1.15 3.28
C GLN A 168 -8.95 -1.53 3.71
N ALA A 169 -8.40 -0.83 4.67
CA ALA A 169 -7.12 -1.17 5.26
C ALA A 169 -7.11 -0.83 6.74
N GLU A 170 -6.44 -1.67 7.52
CA GLU A 170 -6.19 -1.46 8.94
C GLU A 170 -4.75 -1.83 9.24
N ALA A 171 -4.07 -1.04 10.07
CA ALA A 171 -2.73 -1.34 10.52
C ALA A 171 -2.42 -0.60 11.82
N GLN A 172 -1.47 -1.13 12.58
CA GLN A 172 -0.78 -0.39 13.62
C GLN A 172 0.35 0.45 13.00
N ILE A 173 0.43 1.72 13.37
CA ILE A 173 1.40 2.70 12.91
C ILE A 173 2.21 3.14 14.13
N GLY A 174 3.53 3.06 14.04
CA GLY A 174 4.39 3.40 15.16
C GLY A 174 4.22 2.44 16.34
N ALA A 175 4.36 2.94 17.56
CA ALA A 175 4.39 2.09 18.75
C ALA A 175 2.99 1.61 19.15
N GLU A 176 1.96 2.45 19.03
CA GLU A 176 0.62 2.16 19.58
C GLU A 176 -0.55 2.74 18.76
N SER A 177 -0.32 3.46 17.66
CA SER A 177 -1.41 4.09 16.91
C SER A 177 -2.12 3.07 16.00
N GLN A 178 -3.43 2.89 16.16
CA GLN A 178 -4.23 2.13 15.22
C GLN A 178 -4.75 3.06 14.11
N GLY A 179 -4.44 2.71 12.86
CA GLY A 179 -4.94 3.37 11.66
C GLY A 179 -6.00 2.53 10.96
N SER A 180 -7.00 3.19 10.36
CA SER A 180 -7.93 2.57 9.42
C SER A 180 -8.25 3.49 8.25
N PHE A 181 -8.46 2.88 7.09
CA PHE A 181 -8.88 3.50 5.85
C PHE A 181 -10.07 2.72 5.30
N ASN A 182 -11.12 3.42 4.88
CA ASN A 182 -12.30 2.81 4.29
C ASN A 182 -12.84 3.69 3.17
N PHE A 183 -12.96 3.13 1.97
CA PHE A 183 -13.54 3.78 0.81
C PHE A 183 -14.52 2.82 0.16
N ARG A 184 -15.81 3.13 0.20
CA ARG A 184 -16.87 2.21 -0.26
C ARG A 184 -18.14 2.95 -0.70
N PRO A 185 -19.01 2.34 -1.52
CA PRO A 185 -20.31 2.89 -1.83
C PRO A 185 -21.19 2.96 -0.57
N LEU A 186 -21.90 4.07 -0.42
CA LEU A 186 -22.93 4.31 0.59
C LEU A 186 -23.93 5.33 0.06
N GLU A 187 -25.21 4.95 0.00
CA GLU A 187 -26.32 5.85 -0.39
C GLU A 187 -26.20 6.45 -1.80
N GLY A 188 -25.53 5.75 -2.73
CA GLY A 188 -25.37 6.20 -4.13
C GLY A 188 -24.12 7.03 -4.39
N GLU A 189 -23.33 7.32 -3.36
CA GLU A 189 -22.02 7.97 -3.46
C GLU A 189 -20.93 7.04 -2.91
N HIS A 190 -19.65 7.34 -3.13
CA HIS A 190 -18.57 6.72 -2.38
C HIS A 190 -18.26 7.54 -1.13
N ARG A 191 -18.06 6.87 0.00
CA ARG A 191 -17.67 7.50 1.26
C ARG A 191 -16.26 7.09 1.64
N LEU A 192 -15.42 8.09 1.91
CA LEU A 192 -14.09 7.94 2.48
C LEU A 192 -14.17 8.15 3.99
N THR A 193 -13.54 7.26 4.75
CA THR A 193 -13.26 7.44 6.18
C THR A 193 -11.83 7.04 6.46
N VAL A 194 -11.08 7.91 7.14
CA VAL A 194 -9.74 7.62 7.64
C VAL A 194 -9.71 7.94 9.12
N GLN A 195 -9.14 7.05 9.93
CA GLN A 195 -9.02 7.25 11.37
C GLN A 195 -7.61 6.90 11.84
N ALA A 196 -7.13 7.61 12.86
CA ALA A 196 -5.94 7.27 13.62
C ALA A 196 -6.18 7.53 15.11
N SER A 197 -5.77 6.60 15.99
CA SER A 197 -5.92 6.77 17.44
C SER A 197 -4.87 7.72 18.04
N ASP A 198 -3.71 7.85 17.40
CA ASP A 198 -2.67 8.82 17.73
C ASP A 198 -2.10 9.44 16.44
N ILE A 199 -2.52 10.66 16.11
CA ILE A 199 -2.04 11.39 14.93
C ILE A 199 -0.62 11.93 15.13
N GLY A 200 -0.19 12.14 16.38
CA GLY A 200 1.18 12.55 16.70
C GLY A 200 2.16 11.45 16.34
N ASP A 201 1.88 10.20 16.73
CA ASP A 201 2.71 9.04 16.36
C ASP A 201 2.72 8.86 14.83
N VAL A 202 1.56 8.94 14.16
CA VAL A 202 1.47 8.87 12.70
C VAL A 202 2.32 9.95 12.00
N ILE A 203 2.23 11.22 12.42
CA ILE A 203 3.03 12.31 11.86
C ILE A 203 4.52 12.08 12.14
N SER A 204 4.87 11.56 13.32
CA SER A 204 6.26 11.27 13.67
C SER A 204 6.87 10.22 12.73
N GLN A 205 6.13 9.16 12.42
CA GLN A 205 6.59 8.11 11.49
C GLN A 205 6.65 8.64 10.05
N LEU A 206 5.58 9.28 9.58
CA LEU A 206 5.45 9.70 8.18
C LEU A 206 6.33 10.90 7.81
N MET A 207 6.47 11.87 8.73
CA MET A 207 7.15 13.15 8.45
C MET A 207 8.47 13.31 9.22
N GLY A 208 8.81 12.38 10.13
CA GLY A 208 9.99 12.51 10.99
C GLY A 208 9.89 13.71 11.95
N SER A 209 8.67 14.13 12.29
CA SER A 209 8.40 15.34 13.07
C SER A 209 7.76 15.01 14.41
N GLU A 210 8.42 15.42 15.50
CA GLU A 210 7.90 15.34 16.87
C GLU A 210 7.18 16.65 17.30
N GLU A 211 6.78 17.50 16.35
CA GLU A 211 6.05 18.75 16.65
C GLU A 211 4.62 18.51 17.14
N PHE A 212 4.10 17.30 16.97
CA PHE A 212 2.76 16.91 17.38
C PHE A 212 2.84 15.66 18.26
N ALA A 213 2.03 15.62 19.32
CA ALA A 213 1.96 14.46 20.20
C ALA A 213 0.50 14.17 20.58
N GLY A 214 0.14 12.89 20.55
CA GLY A 214 -1.20 12.42 20.86
C GLY A 214 -2.26 12.90 19.87
N GLY A 215 -3.51 12.64 20.26
CA GLY A 215 -4.71 13.12 19.59
C GLY A 215 -5.26 12.16 18.56
N THR A 216 -6.58 12.17 18.38
CA THR A 216 -7.27 11.29 17.43
C THR A 216 -7.52 12.04 16.13
N LEU A 217 -7.42 11.34 14.99
CA LEU A 217 -7.79 11.88 13.67
C LEU A 217 -9.05 11.18 13.16
N GLN A 218 -9.97 11.96 12.61
CA GLN A 218 -11.05 11.45 11.78
C GLN A 218 -11.19 12.30 10.51
N ILE A 219 -11.06 11.66 9.36
CA ILE A 219 -11.33 12.23 8.04
C ILE A 219 -12.62 11.60 7.51
N LYS A 220 -13.52 12.43 6.98
CA LYS A 220 -14.72 11.99 6.27
C LYS A 220 -14.81 12.73 4.95
N GLY A 221 -14.99 12.00 3.86
CA GLY A 221 -15.22 12.57 2.53
C GLY A 221 -16.29 11.81 1.77
N SER A 222 -16.85 12.44 0.74
CA SER A 222 -17.72 11.80 -0.23
C SER A 222 -17.30 12.12 -1.65
N ARG A 223 -17.61 11.18 -2.54
CA ARG A 223 -17.44 11.30 -3.98
C ARG A 223 -18.75 10.89 -4.66
N PRO A 224 -19.53 11.84 -5.20
CA PRO A 224 -20.83 11.55 -5.78
C PRO A 224 -20.76 10.61 -7.00
N SER A 225 -19.85 10.88 -7.94
CA SER A 225 -19.58 10.01 -9.09
C SER A 225 -18.08 9.77 -9.26
N ALA A 226 -17.71 8.80 -10.10
CA ALA A 226 -16.30 8.40 -10.25
C ALA A 226 -15.38 9.54 -10.70
N ASP A 227 -15.91 10.44 -11.55
CA ASP A 227 -15.23 11.61 -12.09
C ASP A 227 -15.25 12.83 -11.15
N ASP A 228 -15.98 12.77 -10.05
CA ASP A 228 -16.05 13.87 -9.08
C ASP A 228 -14.86 13.82 -8.10
N PRO A 229 -14.36 14.99 -7.66
CA PRO A 229 -13.35 15.04 -6.61
C PRO A 229 -13.92 14.53 -5.28
N ILE A 230 -13.04 14.05 -4.40
CA ILE A 230 -13.42 13.72 -3.03
C ILE A 230 -13.45 15.01 -2.21
N ALA A 231 -14.64 15.45 -1.82
CA ALA A 231 -14.81 16.59 -0.92
C ALA A 231 -15.06 16.09 0.50
N GLY A 232 -14.47 16.75 1.51
CA GLY A 232 -14.57 16.27 2.87
C GLY A 232 -14.12 17.23 3.94
N SER A 233 -14.06 16.69 5.16
CA SER A 233 -13.59 17.38 6.35
C SER A 233 -12.73 16.45 7.18
N PHE A 234 -11.85 17.05 7.99
CA PHE A 234 -11.09 16.36 9.00
C PHE A 234 -11.31 17.01 10.36
N ILE A 235 -11.22 16.20 11.40
CA ILE A 235 -11.24 16.62 12.80
C ILE A 235 -10.07 15.93 13.50
N VAL A 236 -9.29 16.71 14.23
CA VAL A 236 -8.27 16.23 15.16
C VAL A 236 -8.68 16.66 16.56
N GLU A 237 -8.74 15.72 17.49
CA GLU A 237 -9.13 15.98 18.88
C GLU A 237 -8.00 15.68 19.86
N ASP A 238 -7.98 16.42 20.98
CA ASP A 238 -7.11 16.17 22.13
C ASP A 238 -5.61 16.02 21.85
N PHE A 239 -5.10 16.80 20.90
CA PHE A 239 -3.69 16.79 20.50
C PHE A 239 -2.86 17.90 21.17
N ARG A 240 -1.54 17.74 21.10
CA ARG A 240 -0.57 18.69 21.62
C ARG A 240 0.41 19.13 20.56
N VAL A 241 0.71 20.43 20.54
CA VAL A 241 1.78 21.01 19.71
C VAL A 241 3.02 21.22 20.58
N LEU A 242 4.11 20.56 20.21
CA LEU A 242 5.42 20.61 20.84
C LEU A 242 6.35 21.51 20.02
N HIS A 243 7.01 22.48 20.68
CA HIS A 243 8.15 23.25 20.12
C HIS A 243 8.02 23.77 18.67
N SER A 244 6.81 24.03 18.17
CA SER A 244 6.58 24.44 16.78
C SER A 244 6.63 25.98 16.59
N PRO A 245 7.16 26.49 15.46
CA PRO A 245 7.05 27.91 15.10
C PRO A 245 5.61 28.43 15.09
N VAL A 246 4.63 27.57 14.79
CA VAL A 246 3.20 27.91 14.82
C VAL A 246 2.75 28.29 16.23
N MET A 247 3.22 27.56 17.25
CA MET A 247 2.95 27.88 18.66
C MET A 247 3.47 29.27 19.03
N LEU A 248 4.67 29.66 18.60
CA LEU A 248 5.22 30.99 18.87
C LEU A 248 4.35 32.11 18.26
N ARG A 249 3.83 31.90 17.05
CA ARG A 249 2.93 32.87 16.38
C ARG A 249 1.59 33.00 17.11
N LEU A 250 1.02 31.90 17.58
CA LEU A 250 -0.22 31.90 18.35
C LEU A 250 -0.03 32.60 19.71
N LEU A 251 1.08 32.36 20.39
CA LEU A 251 1.42 33.03 21.65
C LEU A 251 1.61 34.55 21.48
N ALA A 252 2.21 34.98 20.36
CA ALA A 252 2.39 36.41 20.06
C ALA A 252 1.07 37.13 19.73
N ALA A 253 0.06 36.41 19.24
CA ALA A 253 -1.24 36.98 18.87
C ALA A 253 -2.19 37.18 20.06
N VAL A 254 -1.90 36.59 21.23
CA VAL A 254 -2.73 36.70 22.43
C VAL A 254 -2.03 37.60 23.46
N THR A 255 -2.70 38.68 23.89
CA THR A 255 -2.20 39.49 25.02
C THR A 255 -2.38 38.70 26.32
N LEU A 256 -1.33 37.99 26.71
CA LEU A 256 -1.36 37.10 27.85
C LEU A 256 -1.41 37.92 29.15
N THR A 257 -2.54 37.84 29.86
CA THR A 257 -2.79 38.55 31.13
C THR A 257 -2.22 37.84 32.35
N LYS A 258 -1.70 36.61 32.20
CA LYS A 258 -1.04 35.85 33.27
C LYS A 258 0.29 35.26 32.79
N PRO A 259 1.34 35.24 33.63
CA PRO A 259 2.61 34.62 33.28
C PRO A 259 2.43 33.10 33.17
N LEU A 260 2.78 32.56 32.00
CA LEU A 260 2.67 31.15 31.62
C LEU A 260 3.73 30.31 32.33
N HIS A 261 3.53 30.01 33.61
CA HIS A 261 4.47 29.17 34.37
C HIS A 261 4.40 27.68 34.00
N ASN A 262 3.43 27.27 33.15
CA ASN A 262 3.21 25.85 32.80
C ASN A 262 3.47 25.50 31.32
N LEU A 263 4.05 26.42 30.51
CA LEU A 263 4.40 26.12 29.11
C LEU A 263 5.84 25.66 28.90
N GLN A 264 6.70 25.74 29.92
CA GLN A 264 8.08 25.29 29.78
C GLN A 264 8.13 23.77 29.98
N GLY A 265 8.18 23.04 28.86
CA GLY A 265 8.52 21.61 28.80
C GLY A 265 7.47 20.70 28.17
N ASN A 266 6.18 21.05 28.25
CA ASN A 266 5.08 20.13 27.92
C ASN A 266 4.20 20.54 26.73
N GLY A 267 4.56 21.56 25.93
CA GLY A 267 3.80 21.99 24.75
C GLY A 267 2.45 22.68 25.03
N LEU A 268 1.70 22.97 23.96
CA LEU A 268 0.34 23.54 24.02
C LEU A 268 -0.71 22.47 23.71
N GLN A 269 -1.68 22.30 24.61
CA GLN A 269 -2.81 21.40 24.43
C GLN A 269 -3.92 22.09 23.62
N PHE A 270 -4.47 21.36 22.65
CA PHE A 270 -5.63 21.76 21.86
C PHE A 270 -6.73 20.71 21.98
N THR A 271 -7.98 21.15 22.04
CA THR A 271 -9.13 20.24 22.13
C THR A 271 -9.60 19.81 20.76
N VAL A 272 -9.69 20.73 19.79
CA VAL A 272 -10.19 20.44 18.45
C VAL A 272 -9.45 21.27 17.41
N LEU A 273 -9.01 20.63 16.34
CA LEU A 273 -8.66 21.23 15.05
C LEU A 273 -9.58 20.64 13.99
N LYS A 274 -10.15 21.47 13.13
CA LYS A 274 -11.01 21.00 12.04
C LYS A 274 -10.77 21.81 10.77
N GLY A 275 -10.96 21.15 9.63
CA GLY A 275 -10.84 21.80 8.33
C GLY A 275 -11.62 21.03 7.26
N ASN A 276 -11.75 21.67 6.10
CA ASN A 276 -12.35 21.07 4.92
C ASN A 276 -11.26 20.88 3.86
N PHE A 277 -11.44 19.90 2.99
CA PHE A 277 -10.55 19.64 1.87
C PHE A 277 -11.34 19.21 0.65
N THR A 278 -10.72 19.36 -0.50
CA THR A 278 -11.11 18.75 -1.77
C THR A 278 -9.88 18.08 -2.34
N LEU A 279 -9.98 16.80 -2.65
CA LEU A 279 -8.96 16.04 -3.35
C LEU A 279 -9.38 15.94 -4.82
N GLU A 280 -8.76 16.77 -5.66
CA GLU A 280 -8.78 16.60 -7.11
C GLU A 280 -7.86 15.43 -7.47
N GLU A 281 -8.17 14.66 -8.52
CA GLU A 281 -7.46 13.42 -8.88
C GLU A 281 -5.93 13.55 -8.82
N GLY A 282 -5.27 12.48 -8.35
CA GLY A 282 -3.84 12.23 -8.48
C GLY A 282 -3.58 11.17 -9.53
#